data_AF-A0A3E0K5S9-F1
#
_entry.id   AF-A0A3E0K5S9-F1
#
_cell.length_a   1.000
_cell.length_b   1.000
_cell.length_c   1.000
_cell.angle_alpha   90.00
_cell.angle_beta   90.00
_cell.angle_gamma   90.00
#
_symmetry.space_group_name_H-M   'P 1'
#
loop_
_entity.id
_entity.type
_entity.pdbx_description
1 polymer ?
#
loop_
_entity_poly.entity_id
_entity_poly.type
_entity_poly.pdbx_seq_one_letter_code
_entity_poly.pdbx_strand_id
1 'polypeptide(L)'
;MFFAGTVTGRTPPVLHTEFSLQKGCGEVSFSFPVKISLKTSIFQDGVREEYELIAFGRFHKKDGIYYLKYDEIIDSGTIHTTVKIKEDEVLILRSGSLNMRQTYKRDRLMSGTFETELGTFYLTTNTKELDFQWDPDLKKGTLKIHYGLIMEQVDVGTYQLTFTFQEDEKAVI
;
A
#
# COMPACT_ATOMS: atom_id res chain seq x y z
N MET A 1 -43.11 68.65 -19.70
CA MET A 1 -41.85 68.77 -18.94
C MET A 1 -40.86 67.81 -19.59
N PHE A 2 -39.83 68.35 -20.27
CA PHE A 2 -38.43 67.86 -20.46
C PHE A 2 -38.16 66.32 -20.50
N PHE A 3 -37.38 65.67 -21.37
CA PHE A 3 -36.26 66.05 -22.27
C PHE A 3 -36.08 64.97 -23.37
N ALA A 4 -35.39 65.34 -24.45
CA ALA A 4 -34.85 64.49 -25.50
C ALA A 4 -33.64 63.63 -25.05
N GLY A 5 -33.29 62.60 -25.84
CA GLY A 5 -31.97 61.96 -25.76
C GLY A 5 -31.83 60.64 -26.54
N THR A 6 -31.31 60.72 -27.77
CA THR A 6 -30.71 59.60 -28.52
C THR A 6 -29.33 59.24 -27.97
N VAL A 7 -29.02 57.95 -27.79
CA VAL A 7 -27.64 57.43 -27.92
C VAL A 7 -27.67 56.01 -28.50
N THR A 8 -26.98 55.87 -29.62
CA THR A 8 -26.53 54.64 -30.26
C THR A 8 -25.41 53.99 -29.45
N GLY A 9 -25.46 52.68 -29.22
CA GLY A 9 -24.35 51.95 -28.62
C GLY A 9 -24.40 50.46 -28.95
N ARG A 10 -23.56 50.04 -29.89
CA ARG A 10 -23.29 48.61 -30.16
C ARG A 10 -22.59 48.02 -28.95
N THR A 11 -23.17 47.02 -28.31
CA THR A 11 -22.45 46.16 -27.36
C THR A 11 -21.64 45.11 -28.11
N PRO A 12 -20.37 44.88 -27.73
CA PRO A 12 -19.47 43.93 -28.39
C PRO A 12 -19.89 42.47 -28.11
N PRO A 13 -19.49 41.50 -28.95
CA PRO A 13 -19.66 40.10 -28.62
C PRO A 13 -18.80 39.76 -27.41
N VAL A 14 -19.45 39.40 -26.30
CA VAL A 14 -18.76 38.81 -25.16
C VAL A 14 -18.42 37.38 -25.57
N LEU A 15 -17.14 37.09 -25.79
CA LEU A 15 -16.64 35.73 -25.82
C LEU A 15 -16.94 35.11 -24.45
N HIS A 16 -18.05 34.40 -24.35
CA HIS A 16 -18.19 33.36 -23.36
C HIS A 16 -17.24 32.25 -23.77
N THR A 17 -15.99 32.34 -23.34
CA THR A 17 -15.20 31.15 -23.11
C THR A 17 -15.91 30.41 -21.98
N GLU A 18 -16.84 29.54 -22.34
CA GLU A 18 -17.33 28.50 -21.43
C GLU A 18 -16.12 27.65 -21.07
N PHE A 19 -15.46 28.01 -19.96
CA PHE A 19 -14.57 27.09 -19.28
C PHE A 19 -15.46 26.03 -18.64
N SER A 20 -15.77 25.00 -19.44
CA SER A 20 -16.40 23.79 -18.96
C SER A 20 -15.49 23.19 -17.89
N LEU A 21 -15.82 23.44 -16.62
CA LEU A 21 -15.36 22.62 -15.51
C LEU A 21 -16.02 21.25 -15.67
N GLN A 22 -15.45 20.44 -16.56
CA GLN A 22 -15.59 19.00 -16.46
C GLN A 22 -14.95 18.59 -15.14
N LYS A 23 -15.78 18.40 -14.11
CA LYS A 23 -15.43 17.58 -12.94
C LYS A 23 -15.22 16.15 -13.41
N GLY A 24 -14.04 15.87 -13.97
CA GLY A 24 -13.49 14.53 -13.93
C GLY A 24 -12.96 14.32 -12.52
N CYS A 25 -13.69 13.57 -11.70
CA CYS A 25 -13.11 12.95 -10.51
C CYS A 25 -12.10 11.91 -11.01
N GLY A 26 -10.92 12.39 -11.43
CA GLY A 26 -9.82 11.56 -11.86
C GLY A 26 -9.19 10.95 -10.63
N GLU A 27 -9.12 9.63 -10.59
CA GLU A 27 -8.38 8.93 -9.57
C GLU A 27 -6.91 9.41 -9.56
N VAL A 28 -6.45 9.90 -8.40
CA VAL A 28 -5.10 10.43 -8.26
C VAL A 28 -4.12 9.27 -8.12
N SER A 29 -3.48 8.90 -9.23
CA SER A 29 -2.33 8.01 -9.25
C SER A 29 -1.05 8.77 -8.90
N PHE A 30 -0.19 8.18 -8.07
CA PHE A 30 1.12 8.75 -7.72
C PHE A 30 2.16 7.65 -7.58
N SER A 31 3.44 7.98 -7.70
CA SER A 31 4.54 7.06 -7.39
C SER A 31 5.79 7.82 -6.99
N PHE A 32 6.39 7.48 -5.85
CA PHE A 32 7.62 8.12 -5.35
C PHE A 32 8.47 7.13 -4.54
N PRO A 33 9.78 7.37 -4.42
CA PRO A 33 10.68 6.55 -3.61
C PRO A 33 10.36 6.70 -2.12
N VAL A 34 10.51 5.61 -1.36
CA VAL A 34 10.25 5.59 0.08
C VAL A 34 11.34 4.83 0.83
N LYS A 35 11.62 5.28 2.04
CA LYS A 35 12.30 4.48 3.06
C LYS A 35 11.25 3.70 3.84
N ILE A 36 11.49 2.42 4.06
CA ILE A 36 10.58 1.46 4.69
C ILE A 36 11.25 0.91 5.95
N SER A 37 10.51 0.88 7.05
CA SER A 37 10.83 0.14 8.25
C SER A 37 9.75 -0.92 8.47
N LEU A 38 10.14 -2.18 8.46
CA LEU A 38 9.28 -3.31 8.80
C LEU A 38 9.74 -3.87 10.15
N LYS A 39 8.84 -3.83 11.13
CA LYS A 39 9.01 -4.55 12.40
C LYS A 39 8.13 -5.79 12.37
N THR A 40 8.73 -6.93 12.71
CA THR A 40 8.05 -8.22 12.81
C THR A 40 8.18 -8.72 14.24
N SER A 41 7.07 -9.02 14.91
CA SER A 41 7.06 -9.74 16.17
C SER A 41 6.37 -11.09 15.99
N ILE A 42 7.02 -12.14 16.46
CA ILE A 42 6.53 -13.51 16.38
C ILE A 42 6.35 -14.02 17.80
N PHE A 43 5.20 -14.61 18.10
CA PHE A 43 4.92 -15.27 19.36
C PHE A 43 4.53 -16.73 19.12
N GLN A 44 5.35 -17.65 19.60
CA GLN A 44 5.17 -19.08 19.44
C GLN A 44 5.64 -19.78 20.73
N ASP A 45 4.83 -20.71 21.26
CA ASP A 45 5.17 -21.53 22.42
C ASP A 45 5.69 -20.76 23.66
N GLY A 46 5.13 -19.56 23.90
CA GLY A 46 5.52 -18.70 25.02
C GLY A 46 6.77 -17.86 24.78
N VAL A 47 7.44 -18.02 23.64
CA VAL A 47 8.62 -17.26 23.23
C VAL A 47 8.21 -16.13 22.30
N ARG A 48 8.78 -14.95 22.51
CA ARG A 48 8.61 -13.77 21.65
C ARG A 48 9.93 -13.44 20.97
N GLU A 49 9.89 -13.33 19.65
CA GLU A 49 11.01 -12.88 18.83
C GLU A 49 10.64 -11.59 18.10
N GLU A 50 11.63 -10.73 17.89
CA GLU A 50 11.46 -9.45 17.19
C GLU A 50 12.55 -9.27 16.15
N TYR A 51 12.14 -8.84 14.96
CA TYR A 51 13.01 -8.59 13.82
C TYR A 51 12.70 -7.21 13.24
N GLU A 52 13.73 -6.53 12.76
CA GLU A 52 13.59 -5.27 12.06
C GLU A 52 14.30 -5.32 10.72
N LEU A 53 13.64 -4.78 9.69
CA LEU A 53 14.19 -4.58 8.36
C LEU A 53 14.05 -3.10 8.00
N ILE A 54 15.14 -2.53 7.50
CA ILE A 54 15.12 -1.25 6.79
C ILE A 54 15.36 -1.52 5.32
N ALA A 55 14.47 -1.03 4.46
CA ALA A 55 14.55 -1.18 3.03
C ALA A 55 14.24 0.15 2.33
N PHE A 56 14.64 0.24 1.06
CA PHE A 56 14.28 1.34 0.18
C PHE A 56 13.44 0.77 -0.96
N GLY A 57 12.43 1.52 -1.35
CA GLY A 57 11.45 1.01 -2.31
C GLY A 57 10.66 2.11 -2.96
N ARG A 58 9.52 1.73 -3.54
CA ARG A 58 8.57 2.65 -4.16
C ARG A 58 7.19 2.44 -3.60
N PHE A 59 6.55 3.53 -3.23
CA PHE A 59 5.14 3.56 -2.90
C PHE A 59 4.37 4.16 -4.09
N HIS A 60 3.26 3.55 -4.47
CA HIS A 60 2.40 4.07 -5.53
C HIS A 60 0.95 3.71 -5.33
N LYS A 61 0.07 4.55 -5.88
CA LYS A 61 -1.37 4.27 -5.97
C LYS A 61 -1.78 4.16 -7.43
N LYS A 62 -2.52 3.10 -7.77
CA LYS A 62 -3.10 2.87 -9.10
C LYS A 62 -4.39 2.08 -8.98
N ASP A 63 -5.45 2.52 -9.67
CA ASP A 63 -6.76 1.84 -9.74
C ASP A 63 -7.35 1.49 -8.35
N GLY A 64 -7.28 2.43 -7.41
CA GLY A 64 -7.78 2.31 -6.04
C GLY A 64 -6.84 1.61 -5.08
N ILE A 65 -5.78 1.01 -5.61
CA ILE A 65 -4.91 0.09 -4.88
C ILE A 65 -3.59 0.78 -4.56
N TYR A 66 -3.17 0.68 -3.31
CA TYR A 66 -1.85 1.09 -2.90
C TYR A 66 -0.87 -0.06 -3.03
N TYR A 67 0.36 0.26 -3.41
CA TYR A 67 1.42 -0.69 -3.65
C TYR A 67 2.69 -0.21 -2.98
N LEU A 68 3.26 -1.05 -2.12
CA LEU A 68 4.61 -0.89 -1.60
C LEU A 68 5.50 -1.97 -2.22
N LYS A 69 6.53 -1.57 -2.95
CA LYS A 69 7.48 -2.48 -3.61
C LYS A 69 8.90 -2.21 -3.13
N TYR A 70 9.60 -3.24 -2.71
CA TYR A 70 10.97 -3.13 -2.21
C TYR A 70 11.67 -4.49 -2.30
N ASP A 71 12.99 -4.47 -2.18
CA ASP A 71 13.81 -5.67 -2.14
C ASP A 71 14.29 -5.95 -0.71
N GLU A 72 14.25 -7.22 -0.31
CA GLU A 72 14.85 -7.73 0.92
C GLU A 72 16.14 -8.46 0.53
N ILE A 73 17.28 -8.03 1.10
CA ILE A 73 18.58 -8.66 0.85
C ILE A 73 18.86 -9.64 2.00
N ILE A 74 18.99 -10.91 1.66
CA ILE A 74 19.36 -11.98 2.59
C ILE A 74 20.55 -12.77 2.05
N ASP A 75 21.15 -13.64 2.86
CA ASP A 75 22.34 -14.40 2.49
C ASP A 75 22.13 -15.30 1.25
N SER A 76 20.91 -15.81 1.08
CA SER A 76 20.54 -16.65 -0.08
C SER A 76 20.16 -15.83 -1.33
N GLY A 77 20.25 -14.50 -1.27
CA GLY A 77 20.04 -13.60 -2.40
C GLY A 77 18.93 -12.58 -2.15
N THR A 78 18.30 -12.13 -3.24
CA THR A 78 17.33 -11.04 -3.21
C THR A 78 15.90 -11.57 -3.24
N ILE A 79 15.06 -11.04 -2.36
CA ILE A 79 13.62 -11.26 -2.38
C ILE A 79 12.94 -9.97 -2.84
N HIS A 80 12.18 -10.06 -3.92
CA HIS A 80 11.34 -8.95 -4.40
C HIS A 80 10.00 -9.00 -3.70
N THR A 81 9.71 -8.00 -2.86
CA THR A 81 8.47 -7.92 -2.09
C THR A 81 7.52 -6.90 -2.68
N THR A 82 6.28 -7.31 -2.93
CA THR A 82 5.16 -6.44 -3.29
C THR A 82 4.04 -6.59 -2.27
N VAL A 83 3.73 -5.50 -1.58
CA VAL A 83 2.55 -5.37 -0.71
C VAL A 83 1.48 -4.62 -1.48
N LYS A 84 0.35 -5.27 -1.75
CA LYS A 84 -0.84 -4.65 -2.34
C LYS A 84 -1.86 -4.42 -1.24
N ILE A 85 -2.36 -3.19 -1.13
CA ILE A 85 -3.27 -2.77 -0.08
C ILE A 85 -4.54 -2.24 -0.74
N LYS A 86 -5.64 -2.96 -0.51
CA LYS A 86 -7.02 -2.57 -0.84
C LYS A 86 -7.72 -2.12 0.44
N GLU A 87 -8.97 -1.69 0.30
CA GLU A 87 -9.79 -1.22 1.43
C GLU A 87 -9.93 -2.28 2.55
N ASP A 88 -10.12 -3.56 2.21
CA ASP A 88 -10.43 -4.63 3.16
C ASP A 88 -9.48 -5.83 3.08
N GLU A 89 -8.42 -5.73 2.27
CA GLU A 89 -7.53 -6.83 1.95
C GLU A 89 -6.10 -6.34 1.72
N VAL A 90 -5.14 -7.07 2.28
CA VAL A 90 -3.73 -6.92 1.93
C VAL A 90 -3.20 -8.22 1.33
N LEU A 91 -2.44 -8.11 0.25
CA LEU A 91 -1.71 -9.22 -0.35
C LEU A 91 -0.21 -8.92 -0.31
N ILE A 92 0.56 -9.79 0.33
CA ILE A 92 2.01 -9.80 0.26
C ILE A 92 2.44 -10.89 -0.72
N LEU A 93 3.22 -10.48 -1.71
CA LEU A 93 3.89 -11.35 -2.66
C LEU A 93 5.39 -11.20 -2.45
N ARG A 94 6.07 -12.32 -2.28
CA ARG A 94 7.53 -12.43 -2.32
C ARG A 94 7.93 -13.35 -3.46
N SER A 95 8.99 -12.99 -4.17
CA SER A 95 9.56 -13.79 -5.25
C SER A 95 11.07 -13.63 -5.31
N GLY A 96 11.78 -14.57 -5.92
CA GLY A 96 13.25 -14.57 -6.02
C GLY A 96 13.84 -15.67 -5.15
N SER A 97 14.75 -15.34 -4.23
CA SER A 97 15.33 -16.31 -3.29
C SER A 97 14.29 -16.91 -2.31
N LEU A 98 13.08 -16.35 -2.26
CA LEU A 98 11.93 -16.87 -1.52
C LEU A 98 10.65 -16.57 -2.31
N ASN A 99 9.82 -17.60 -2.56
CA ASN A 99 8.52 -17.42 -3.21
C ASN A 99 7.40 -17.64 -2.19
N MET A 100 6.54 -16.64 -2.03
CA MET A 100 5.45 -16.68 -1.05
C MET A 100 4.28 -15.80 -1.50
N ARG A 101 3.07 -16.28 -1.23
CA ARG A 101 1.82 -15.55 -1.42
C ARG A 101 1.00 -15.62 -0.14
N GLN A 102 0.75 -14.48 0.49
CA GLN A 102 -0.11 -14.41 1.68
C GLN A 102 -1.13 -13.28 1.54
N THR A 103 -2.40 -13.61 1.73
CA THR A 103 -3.49 -12.64 1.78
C THR A 103 -3.98 -12.48 3.22
N TYR A 104 -4.39 -11.27 3.57
CA TYR A 104 -4.86 -10.88 4.89
C TYR A 104 -6.18 -10.16 4.74
N LYS A 105 -7.19 -10.60 5.49
CA LYS A 105 -8.54 -10.01 5.48
C LYS A 105 -9.18 -10.25 6.84
N ARG A 106 -9.70 -9.20 7.46
CA ARG A 106 -10.39 -9.33 8.76
C ARG A 106 -11.59 -10.26 8.64
N ASP A 107 -11.83 -11.03 9.70
CA ASP A 107 -12.97 -11.95 9.86
C ASP A 107 -13.05 -13.07 8.80
N ARG A 108 -11.96 -13.32 8.06
CA ARG A 108 -11.86 -14.41 7.09
C ARG A 108 -10.53 -15.14 7.21
N LEU A 109 -10.60 -16.47 7.10
CA LEU A 109 -9.41 -17.27 6.86
C LEU A 109 -9.00 -17.11 5.40
N MET A 110 -7.73 -16.82 5.17
CA MET A 110 -7.20 -16.67 3.81
C MET A 110 -6.11 -17.71 3.56
N SER A 111 -6.21 -18.39 2.42
CA SER A 111 -5.17 -19.33 1.98
C SER A 111 -3.98 -18.59 1.40
N GLY A 112 -2.80 -19.15 1.60
CA GLY A 112 -1.54 -18.69 1.05
C GLY A 112 -0.62 -19.86 0.70
N THR A 113 0.55 -19.53 0.16
CA THR A 113 1.59 -20.51 -0.20
C THR A 113 2.96 -19.99 0.20
N PHE A 114 3.85 -20.92 0.54
CA PHE A 114 5.26 -20.68 0.78
C PHE A 114 6.07 -21.81 0.14
N GLU A 115 6.97 -21.46 -0.78
CA GLU A 115 7.78 -22.44 -1.50
C GLU A 115 9.15 -22.60 -0.86
N THR A 116 9.54 -23.86 -0.72
CA THR A 116 10.85 -24.29 -0.23
C THR A 116 11.45 -25.29 -1.21
N GLU A 117 12.71 -25.66 -0.99
CA GLU A 117 13.36 -26.74 -1.76
C GLU A 117 12.62 -28.09 -1.64
N LEU A 118 11.89 -28.30 -0.54
CA LEU A 118 11.12 -29.53 -0.30
C LEU A 118 9.75 -29.53 -0.99
N GLY A 119 9.33 -28.39 -1.55
CA GLY A 119 8.02 -28.20 -2.18
C GLY A 119 7.26 -27.00 -1.64
N THR A 120 5.99 -26.91 -2.03
CA THR A 120 5.07 -25.84 -1.63
C THR A 120 4.31 -26.23 -0.37
N PHE A 121 4.43 -25.39 0.66
CA PHE A 121 3.58 -25.44 1.84
C PHE A 121 2.35 -24.55 1.68
N TYR A 122 1.19 -25.06 2.08
CA TYR A 122 -0.05 -24.30 2.16
C TYR A 122 -0.14 -23.59 3.49
N LEU A 123 -0.50 -22.31 3.44
CA LEU A 123 -0.66 -21.46 4.60
C LEU A 123 -2.12 -21.09 4.78
N THR A 124 -2.54 -20.89 6.03
CA THR A 124 -3.80 -20.24 6.37
C THR A 124 -3.52 -19.09 7.34
N THR A 125 -3.97 -17.89 7.01
CA THR A 125 -3.89 -16.72 7.89
C THR A 125 -5.24 -16.45 8.54
N ASN A 126 -5.23 -16.17 9.84
CA ASN A 126 -6.38 -15.72 10.62
C ASN A 126 -6.13 -14.30 11.12
N THR A 127 -6.53 -13.30 10.33
CA THR A 127 -6.21 -11.89 10.59
C THR A 127 -7.09 -11.31 11.71
N LYS A 128 -6.46 -10.83 12.77
CA LYS A 128 -7.08 -10.14 13.92
C LYS A 128 -7.04 -8.63 13.79
N GLU A 129 -5.96 -8.09 13.24
CA GLU A 129 -5.81 -6.65 12.97
C GLU A 129 -5.36 -6.46 11.52
N LEU A 130 -6.00 -5.52 10.83
CA LEU A 130 -5.57 -5.02 9.54
C LEU A 130 -5.92 -3.54 9.50
N ASP A 131 -4.92 -2.69 9.72
CA ASP A 131 -5.06 -1.23 9.78
C ASP A 131 -4.05 -0.57 8.84
N PHE A 132 -4.55 0.23 7.91
CA PHE A 132 -3.75 0.98 6.95
C PHE A 132 -4.07 2.46 7.04
N GLN A 133 -3.02 3.26 7.23
CA GLN A 133 -3.11 4.71 7.34
C GLN A 133 -2.15 5.35 6.34
N TRP A 134 -2.65 6.34 5.60
CA TRP A 134 -1.88 7.12 4.63
C TRP A 134 -2.11 8.60 4.86
N ASP A 135 -1.04 9.32 5.17
CA ASP A 135 -1.00 10.77 5.30
C ASP A 135 -0.37 11.37 4.02
N PRO A 136 -1.17 12.00 3.14
CA PRO A 136 -0.67 12.59 1.90
C PRO A 136 0.18 13.85 2.10
N ASP A 137 -0.03 14.60 3.19
CA ASP A 137 0.66 15.86 3.45
C ASP A 137 2.07 15.59 3.97
N LEU A 138 2.21 14.60 4.87
CA LEU A 138 3.50 14.15 5.39
C LEU A 138 4.18 13.10 4.49
N LYS A 139 3.48 12.65 3.44
CA LYS A 139 3.84 11.51 2.59
C LYS A 139 4.30 10.30 3.39
N LYS A 140 3.55 9.97 4.45
CA LYS A 140 3.88 8.92 5.41
C LYS A 140 2.74 7.91 5.50
N GLY A 141 3.09 6.63 5.51
CA GLY A 141 2.14 5.54 5.65
C GLY A 141 2.50 4.58 6.78
N THR A 142 1.48 3.92 7.31
CA THR A 142 1.62 2.83 8.28
C THR A 142 0.67 1.70 7.92
N LEU A 143 1.15 0.46 7.94
CA LEU A 143 0.34 -0.74 7.78
C LEU A 143 0.63 -1.69 8.94
N LYS A 144 -0.41 -2.05 9.69
CA LYS A 144 -0.35 -3.03 10.77
C LYS A 144 -1.15 -4.26 10.38
N ILE A 145 -0.55 -5.43 10.56
CA ILE A 145 -1.17 -6.73 10.32
C ILE A 145 -0.88 -7.59 11.53
N HIS A 146 -1.91 -8.09 12.20
CA HIS A 146 -1.80 -9.05 13.30
C HIS A 146 -2.60 -10.29 12.92
N TYR A 147 -1.97 -11.46 12.90
CA TYR A 147 -2.60 -12.69 12.44
C TYR A 147 -2.02 -13.93 13.12
N GLY A 148 -2.87 -14.94 13.32
CA GLY A 148 -2.41 -16.31 13.55
C GLY A 148 -2.04 -16.95 12.20
N LEU A 149 -0.98 -17.75 12.19
CA LEU A 149 -0.53 -18.48 11.01
C LEU A 149 -0.62 -19.99 11.26
N ILE A 150 -1.21 -20.69 10.30
CA ILE A 150 -1.24 -22.14 10.25
C ILE A 150 -0.48 -22.54 8.98
N MET A 151 0.47 -23.46 9.10
CA MET A 151 1.17 -24.06 7.97
C MET A 151 0.75 -25.52 7.88
N GLU A 152 0.18 -25.92 6.75
CA GLU A 152 -0.55 -27.16 6.57
C GLU A 152 -1.66 -27.31 7.60
N GLN A 153 -1.41 -28.07 8.68
CA GLN A 153 -2.35 -28.32 9.77
C GLN A 153 -1.76 -27.95 11.14
N VAL A 154 -0.57 -27.32 11.15
CA VAL A 154 0.17 -26.97 12.36
C VAL A 154 0.07 -25.48 12.60
N ASP A 155 -0.36 -25.10 13.80
CA ASP A 155 -0.29 -23.71 14.27
C ASP A 155 1.19 -23.33 14.46
N VAL A 156 1.64 -22.32 13.73
CA VAL A 156 3.04 -21.85 13.77
C VAL A 156 3.17 -20.53 14.55
N GLY A 157 2.14 -20.15 15.30
CA GLY A 157 2.14 -19.00 16.17
C GLY A 157 1.46 -17.76 15.61
N THR A 158 1.64 -16.66 16.34
CA THR A 158 1.02 -15.37 16.07
C THR A 158 2.06 -14.36 15.59
N TYR A 159 1.74 -13.64 14.53
CA TYR A 159 2.62 -12.70 13.86
C TYR A 159 2.03 -11.30 13.90
N GLN A 160 2.87 -10.32 14.16
CA GLN A 160 2.56 -8.91 14.04
C GLN A 160 3.56 -8.25 13.10
N LEU A 161 3.08 -7.71 11.99
CA LEU A 161 3.84 -6.92 11.02
C LEU A 161 3.45 -5.46 11.15
N THR A 162 4.44 -4.58 11.32
CA THR A 162 4.25 -3.13 11.31
C THR A 162 5.17 -2.52 10.27
N PHE A 163 4.60 -2.10 9.15
CA PHE A 163 5.27 -1.31 8.14
C PHE A 163 5.10 0.17 8.47
N THR A 164 6.20 0.91 8.49
CA THR A 164 6.19 2.38 8.44
C THR A 164 7.00 2.79 7.22
N PHE A 165 6.45 3.66 6.39
CA PHE A 165 7.16 4.14 5.20
C PHE A 165 6.92 5.62 4.97
N GLN A 166 7.92 6.31 4.46
CA GLN A 166 7.88 7.74 4.19
C GLN A 166 8.73 8.06 2.96
N GLU A 167 8.38 9.14 2.24
CA GLU A 167 9.17 9.61 1.09
C GLU A 167 10.67 9.70 1.44
N ASP A 168 11.50 9.16 0.56
CA ASP A 168 12.95 9.31 0.64
C ASP A 168 13.40 10.43 -0.30
N GLU A 169 13.44 11.65 0.23
CA GLU A 169 13.84 12.85 -0.51
C GLU A 169 15.26 12.75 -1.10
N LYS A 170 16.11 11.86 -0.57
CA LYS A 170 17.49 11.68 -1.04
C LYS A 170 17.61 10.81 -2.29
N ALA A 171 16.54 10.11 -2.68
CA ALA A 171 16.51 9.24 -3.86
C ALA A 171 16.09 9.98 -5.15
N VAL A 172 15.87 11.29 -5.08
CA VAL A 172 15.60 12.17 -6.23
C VAL A 172 16.88 12.91 -6.59
N ILE A 173 17.87 12.20 -7.17
CA ILE A 173 19.09 12.79 -7.74
C ILE A 173 19.38 12.12 -9.08
#